data_AF-X1P447-F1
#
_entry.id   AF-X1P447-F1
#
_cell.length_a   1.000
_cell.length_b   1.000
_cell.length_c   1.000
_cell.angle_alpha   90.00
_cell.angle_beta   90.00
_cell.angle_gamma   90.00
#
_symmetry.space_group_name_H-M   'P 1'
#
loop_
_entity.id
_entity.type
_entity.pdbx_description
1 polymer ?
#
loop_
_entity_poly.entity_id
_entity_poly.type
_entity_poly.pdbx_seq_one_letter_code
_entity_poly.pdbx_strand_id
1 'polypeptide(L)' 'DGRVIKRGLAPAEVEIEDVRRPMLVTVGKEGEKPVIGYTTLEILGFKINPITGKLKRTVAIEYLQGTINSASRIIWD' A
#
# COMPACT_ATOMS: atom_id res chain seq x y z
N ASP A 1 -3.57 26.10 6.82
CA ASP A 1 -4.01 27.44 6.37
C ASP A 1 -5.22 27.38 5.41
N GLY A 2 -5.93 26.24 5.33
CA GLY A 2 -7.11 26.11 4.46
C GLY A 2 -6.81 26.03 2.95
N ARG A 3 -5.54 25.98 2.55
CA ARG A 3 -5.17 25.90 1.14
C ARG A 3 -5.53 24.53 0.54
N VAL A 4 -6.08 24.57 -0.67
CA VAL A 4 -6.33 23.38 -1.51
C VAL A 4 -5.33 23.41 -2.67
N ILE A 5 -4.60 22.32 -2.86
CA ILE A 5 -3.59 22.18 -3.91
C ILE A 5 -4.00 21.03 -4.82
N LYS A 6 -4.15 21.30 -6.12
CA LYS A 6 -4.32 20.26 -7.14
C LYS A 6 -2.96 19.77 -7.60
N ARG A 7 -2.82 18.46 -7.79
CA ARG A 7 -1.59 17.82 -8.31
C ARG A 7 -1.94 16.83 -9.40
N GLY A 8 -1.05 16.71 -10.37
CA GLY A 8 -1.08 15.60 -11.32
C GLY A 8 -0.66 14.29 -10.65
N LEU A 9 -1.05 13.18 -11.27
CA LEU A 9 -0.58 11.86 -10.92
C LEU A 9 0.55 11.46 -11.87
N ALA A 10 1.56 10.78 -11.34
CA ALA A 10 2.66 10.21 -12.09
C ALA A 10 2.83 8.74 -11.71
N PRO A 11 3.11 7.83 -12.66
CA PRO A 11 3.50 6.46 -12.33
C PRO A 11 4.89 6.44 -11.68
N ALA A 12 5.05 5.65 -10.63
CA ALA A 12 6.33 5.42 -9.97
C ALA A 12 6.41 3.99 -9.40
N GLU A 13 7.61 3.44 -9.36
CA GLU A 13 7.93 2.29 -8.51
C GLU A 13 8.16 2.79 -7.08
N VAL A 14 7.43 2.23 -6.13
CA VAL A 14 7.53 2.58 -4.70
C VAL A 14 7.98 1.35 -3.93
N GLU A 15 8.94 1.54 -3.02
CA GLU A 15 9.50 0.47 -2.20
C GLU A 15 9.53 0.84 -0.72
N ILE A 16 9.05 -0.08 0.13
CA ILE A 16 9.11 -0.01 1.60
C ILE A 16 9.43 -1.42 2.13
N GLU A 17 10.43 -1.53 3.01
CA GLU A 17 10.85 -2.80 3.64
C GLU A 17 10.89 -4.00 2.65
N ASP A 18 11.61 -3.80 1.53
CA ASP A 18 11.84 -4.77 0.45
C ASP A 18 10.60 -5.16 -0.38
N VAL A 19 9.45 -4.51 -0.16
CA VAL A 19 8.25 -4.68 -0.99
C VAL A 19 8.20 -3.55 -2.01
N ARG A 20 8.33 -3.91 -3.30
CA ARG A 20 8.31 -2.96 -4.42
C ARG A 20 7.06 -3.19 -5.31
N ARG A 21 6.34 -2.11 -5.65
CA ARG A 21 5.16 -2.14 -6.55
C ARG A 21 5.03 -0.86 -7.39
N PRO A 22 4.52 -0.94 -8.63
CA PRO A 22 4.12 0.24 -9.40
C PRO A 22 2.83 0.85 -8.82
N MET A 23 2.77 2.19 -8.72
CA MET A 23 1.56 2.92 -8.34
C MET A 23 1.58 4.38 -8.82
N LEU A 24 0.44 5.05 -8.71
CA LEU A 24 0.32 6.49 -8.98
C LEU A 24 0.71 7.29 -7.74
N VAL A 25 1.59 8.29 -7.93
CA VAL A 25 2.04 9.22 -6.89
C VAL A 25 1.76 10.67 -7.31
N THR A 26 1.75 11.58 -6.33
CA THR A 26 1.81 13.02 -6.62
C THR A 26 3.21 13.53 -6.31
N VAL A 27 3.77 14.35 -7.18
CA VAL A 27 5.06 15.00 -6.94
C VAL A 27 4.82 16.31 -6.21
N GLY A 28 5.44 16.45 -5.03
CA GLY A 28 5.43 17.67 -4.25
C GLY A 28 6.48 18.68 -4.72
N LYS A 29 6.42 19.91 -4.18
CA LYS A 29 7.49 20.89 -4.34
C LYS A 29 8.68 20.54 -3.44
N GLU A 30 9.84 21.09 -3.80
CA GLU A 30 11.03 21.03 -2.96
C GLU A 30 10.73 21.55 -1.53
N GLY A 31 11.22 20.85 -0.52
CA GLY A 31 10.99 21.18 0.89
C GLY A 31 9.61 20.83 1.45
N GLU A 32 8.68 20.28 0.65
CA GLU A 32 7.43 19.76 1.18
C GLU A 32 7.65 18.44 1.93
N LYS A 33 6.95 18.28 3.07
CA LYS A 33 7.01 17.04 3.83
C LYS A 33 6.41 15.89 3.01
N PRO A 34 7.13 14.78 2.80
CA PRO A 34 6.58 13.62 2.11
C PRO A 34 5.44 13.01 2.94
N VAL A 35 4.40 12.53 2.25
CA VAL A 35 3.24 11.88 2.84
C VAL A 35 3.03 10.55 2.14
N ILE A 36 2.81 9.50 2.92
CA ILE A 36 2.43 8.18 2.42
C ILE A 36 0.93 8.00 2.73
N GLY A 37 0.13 7.75 1.68
CA GLY A 37 -1.29 7.50 1.84
C GLY A 37 -1.57 6.08 2.33
N TYR A 38 -2.74 5.86 2.93
CA TYR A 38 -3.15 4.53 3.39
C TYR A 38 -3.26 3.53 2.24
N THR A 39 -3.74 3.95 1.07
CA THR A 39 -3.82 3.12 -0.13
C THR A 39 -2.45 2.60 -0.58
N THR A 40 -1.41 3.43 -0.47
CA THR A 40 -0.03 3.00 -0.74
C THR A 40 0.38 1.88 0.21
N LEU A 41 0.08 2.01 1.51
CA LEU A 41 0.39 0.98 2.50
C LEU A 41 -0.36 -0.33 2.21
N GLU A 42 -1.64 -0.26 1.84
CA GLU A 42 -2.45 -1.43 1.52
C GLU A 42 -1.91 -2.19 0.29
N ILE A 43 -1.57 -1.46 -0.78
CA ILE A 43 -0.98 -2.05 -1.99
C ILE A 43 0.35 -2.76 -1.67
N LEU A 44 1.13 -2.20 -0.75
CA LEU A 44 2.40 -2.77 -0.30
C LEU A 44 2.23 -3.84 0.79
N GLY A 45 1.01 -4.14 1.23
CA GLY A 45 0.76 -5.17 2.26
C GLY A 45 1.19 -4.74 3.67
N PHE A 46 1.05 -3.47 4.01
CA PHE A 46 1.33 -2.93 5.34
C PHE A 46 0.08 -2.37 6.02
N LYS A 47 0.10 -2.43 7.35
CA LYS A 47 -0.79 -1.67 8.24
C LYS A 47 0.04 -0.95 9.29
N ILE A 48 -0.48 0.15 9.83
CA ILE A 48 0.10 0.81 10.99
C ILE A 48 -0.43 0.10 12.25
N ASN A 49 0.47 -0.25 13.16
CA ASN A 49 0.10 -0.63 14.51
C ASN A 49 -0.26 0.65 15.29
N PRO A 50 -1.52 0.86 15.72
CA PRO A 50 -1.93 2.11 16.35
C PRO A 50 -1.34 2.32 17.75
N ILE A 51 -0.83 1.26 18.38
CA ILE A 51 -0.20 1.33 19.71
C ILE A 51 1.26 1.77 19.59
N THR A 52 1.98 1.24 18.60
CA THR A 52 3.44 1.48 18.45
C THR A 52 3.79 2.50 17.37
N GLY A 53 2.86 2.83 16.47
CA GLY A 53 3.09 3.65 15.28
C GLY A 53 3.92 2.97 14.19
N LYS A 54 4.35 1.71 14.38
CA LYS A 54 5.19 0.99 13.42
C LYS A 54 4.39 0.30 12.33
N LEU A 55 5.00 0.12 11.16
CA LEU A 55 4.44 -0.72 10.10
C LEU A 55 4.48 -2.20 10.52
N LYS A 56 3.45 -2.93 10.10
CA LYS A 56 3.35 -4.38 10.23
C LYS A 56 2.92 -4.95 8.89
N ARG A 57 3.65 -5.96 8.40
CA ARG A 57 3.22 -6.73 7.23
C ARG A 57 1.87 -7.39 7.49
N THR A 58 0.97 -7.30 6.53
CA THR A 58 -0.35 -7.91 6.55
C THR A 58 -0.68 -8.42 5.17
N VAL A 59 -1.30 -9.60 5.09
CA VAL A 59 -1.91 -10.06 3.85
C VAL A 59 -3.27 -9.37 3.76
N ALA A 60 -3.59 -8.75 2.62
CA ALA A 60 -4.95 -8.25 2.43
C ALA A 60 -5.91 -9.45 2.48
N ILE A 61 -6.99 -9.33 3.26
CA ILE A 61 -7.93 -10.42 3.53
C ILE A 61 -8.52 -10.98 2.23
N GLU A 62 -8.65 -10.13 1.23
CA GLU A 62 -9.08 -10.42 -0.13
C GLU A 62 -8.24 -11.53 -0.80
N TYR A 63 -6.93 -11.56 -0.53
CA TYR A 63 -6.03 -12.60 -1.04
C TYR A 63 -6.14 -13.92 -0.28
N LEU A 64 -6.68 -13.92 0.95
CA LEU A 64 -6.90 -15.16 1.71
C LEU A 64 -8.04 -15.99 1.11
N GLN A 65 -9.05 -15.33 0.51
CA GLN A 65 -10.16 -16.01 -0.17
C GLN A 65 -9.66 -16.82 -1.39
N GLY A 66 -8.70 -16.26 -2.15
CA GLY A 66 -8.08 -16.93 -3.29
C GLY A 66 -7.27 -18.17 -2.90
N THR A 67 -6.57 -18.11 -1.76
CA THR A 67 -5.80 -19.25 -1.25
C THR A 67 -6.69 -20.40 -0.78
N ILE A 68 -7.82 -20.11 -0.12
CA ILE A 68 -8.79 -21.13 0.30
C ILE A 68 -9.41 -21.82 -0.93
N ASN A 69 -9.77 -21.06 -1.96
CA ASN A 69 -10.36 -21.60 -3.20
C ASN A 69 -9.37 -22.42 -4.04
N SER A 70 -8.07 -22.11 -3.96
CA SER A 70 -7.01 -22.86 -4.65
C SER A 70 -6.70 -24.17 -3.93
N ALA A 71 -6.69 -24.17 -2.60
CA ALA A 71 -6.45 -25.36 -1.79
C ALA A 71 -7.61 -26.36 -1.86
N SER A 72 -8.86 -25.90 -1.92
CA SER A 72 -10.01 -26.79 -2.10
C SER A 72 -10.00 -27.47 -3.46
N ARG A 73 -9.56 -26.80 -4.55
CA ARG A 73 -9.46 -27.43 -5.86
C ARG A 73 -8.43 -28.56 -5.93
N ILE A 74 -7.34 -28.46 -5.17
CA ILE A 74 -6.28 -29.49 -5.10
C ILE A 74 -6.73 -30.72 -4.27
N ILE A 75 -7.67 -30.54 -3.34
CA ILE A 75 -8.13 -31.64 -2.45
C ILE A 75 -9.20 -32.50 -3.14
N TRP A 76 -9.80 -32.04 -4.24
CA TRP A 76 -10.82 -32.76 -5.01
C TRP A 76 -10.36 -33.25 -6.39
N ASP A 77 -9.07 -33.10 -6.72
CA ASP A 77 -8.38 -33.69 -7.88
C ASP A 77 -7.53 -34.89 -7.42
#